data_AF-A0A517ZCW5-F1
#
_entry.id   AF-A0A517ZCW5-F1
#
_cell.length_a   1.000
_cell.length_b   1.000
_cell.length_c   1.000
_cell.angle_alpha   90.00
_cell.angle_beta   90.00
_cell.angle_gamma   90.00
#
_symmetry.space_group_name_H-M   'P 1'
#
loop_
_entity.id
_entity.type
_entity.pdbx_description
1 polymer ?
#
loop_
_entity_poly.entity_id
_entity_poly.type
_entity_poly.pdbx_seq_one_letter_code
_entity_poly.pdbx_strand_id
1 'polypeptide(L)'
;MLNVRTSERTRNRAGAEKRAGFTLIELLVVIAIIAILVSLLLPAVQQAREAARRSQCKNNLKQMGLALHNHLDTHGSFPPGMVHYDESGNRYRTGGWQSGVNEIGFHWLPMLLPFMEEPALWQNISDCHDDFRGGHTANPADHCEYSAAFGHVGRKPLKFHVCPSAVATRTLFSDGTYGLEALAKGNYAASWGTNDMLSWENSETRGAFRTLYLPQEEVVGTLGGSDDRMQQGKGHRDSDFVDGMSNTVAVSEVIAVDSASDIRGVWMSPAMGATIFSAKYSPNAREDDRIAACEDTLDVDDPLYCGTDNDAADVWASARSFHTGGVNALLGDGSVRFVSENIDLGTWHAVNTVFNGETVSEF
;
A
#
# COMPACT_ATOMS: atom_id res chain seq x y z
N MET A 1 -40.75 -54.51 64.27
CA MET A 1 -39.61 -55.45 64.36
C MET A 1 -38.78 -55.31 63.08
N LEU A 2 -37.44 -55.38 63.20
CA LEU A 2 -36.38 -55.18 62.18
C LEU A 2 -35.92 -53.70 62.03
N ASN A 3 -35.04 -53.18 62.88
CA ASN A 3 -33.55 -53.32 62.93
C ASN A 3 -32.82 -52.98 61.61
N VAL A 4 -32.34 -51.74 61.50
CA VAL A 4 -31.30 -51.34 60.55
C VAL A 4 -30.03 -51.03 61.35
N ARG A 5 -28.97 -51.79 61.07
CA ARG A 5 -27.63 -51.70 61.67
C ARG A 5 -26.94 -50.39 61.26
N THR A 6 -26.37 -49.71 62.25
CA THR A 6 -25.43 -48.60 62.09
C THR A 6 -24.06 -49.12 61.63
N SER A 7 -23.50 -48.48 60.60
CA SER A 7 -22.12 -48.65 60.14
C SER A 7 -21.35 -47.38 60.51
N GLU A 8 -20.50 -47.45 61.53
CA GLU A 8 -19.52 -46.41 61.84
C GLU A 8 -18.44 -46.36 60.75
N ARG A 9 -18.24 -45.17 60.15
CA ARG A 9 -17.05 -44.85 59.36
C ARG A 9 -16.27 -43.77 60.09
N THR A 10 -15.12 -44.15 60.63
CA THR A 10 -14.09 -43.30 61.22
C THR A 10 -13.57 -42.29 60.17
N ARG A 11 -13.82 -40.99 60.41
CA ARG A 11 -13.16 -39.91 59.64
C ARG A 11 -11.79 -39.63 60.26
N ASN A 12 -10.73 -39.93 59.50
CA ASN A 12 -9.37 -39.49 59.79
C ASN A 12 -9.31 -37.96 59.94
N ARG A 13 -8.86 -37.47 61.10
CA ARG A 13 -8.49 -36.07 61.30
C ARG A 13 -7.12 -35.83 60.67
N ALA A 14 -7.10 -35.40 59.41
CA ALA A 14 -5.93 -34.73 58.86
C ALA A 14 -5.78 -33.37 59.58
N GLY A 15 -4.58 -33.08 60.10
CA GLY A 15 -4.28 -31.82 60.77
C GLY A 15 -4.58 -30.64 59.84
N ALA A 16 -5.46 -29.74 60.29
CA ALA A 16 -5.68 -28.48 59.61
C ALA A 16 -4.44 -27.60 59.80
N GLU A 17 -3.59 -27.52 58.79
CA GLU A 17 -2.61 -26.44 58.71
C GLU A 17 -3.35 -25.11 58.86
N LYS A 18 -2.96 -24.33 59.86
CA LYS A 18 -3.47 -22.96 60.06
C LYS A 18 -3.08 -22.15 58.83
N ARG A 19 -4.03 -21.94 57.91
CA ARG A 19 -3.86 -20.98 56.81
C ARG A 19 -3.69 -19.60 57.45
N ALA A 20 -2.50 -19.01 57.33
CA ALA A 20 -2.27 -17.62 57.71
C ALA A 20 -3.20 -16.75 56.86
N GLY A 21 -4.12 -16.03 57.51
CA GLY A 21 -5.01 -15.08 56.84
C GLY A 21 -4.22 -13.85 56.43
N PHE A 22 -4.39 -13.43 55.18
CA PHE A 22 -3.76 -12.22 54.65
C PHE A 22 -4.40 -10.98 55.27
N THR A 23 -3.59 -10.02 55.73
CA THR A 23 -4.11 -8.78 56.33
C THR A 23 -4.54 -7.80 55.23
N LEU A 24 -5.55 -6.97 55.52
CA LEU A 24 -6.04 -5.94 54.59
C LEU A 24 -4.93 -4.96 54.19
N ILE A 25 -3.97 -4.70 55.09
CA ILE A 25 -2.82 -3.83 54.83
C ILE A 25 -1.86 -4.46 53.82
N GLU A 26 -1.53 -5.75 53.95
CA GLU A 26 -0.66 -6.44 52.99
C GLU A 26 -1.25 -6.44 51.58
N LEU A 27 -2.58 -6.57 51.46
CA LEU A 27 -3.27 -6.47 50.19
C LEU A 27 -3.19 -5.07 49.59
N LEU A 28 -3.45 -4.04 50.41
CA LEU A 28 -3.37 -2.65 49.98
C LEU A 28 -1.97 -2.27 49.50
N VAL A 29 -0.92 -2.75 50.17
CA VAL A 29 0.47 -2.47 49.77
C VAL A 29 0.79 -3.14 48.43
N VAL A 30 0.39 -4.39 48.23
CA VAL A 30 0.66 -5.11 46.97
C VAL A 30 -0.04 -4.44 45.80
N ILE A 31 -1.33 -4.08 45.95
CA ILE A 31 -2.03 -3.39 44.86
C ILE A 31 -1.44 -1.99 44.60
N ALA A 32 -0.97 -1.27 45.62
CA ALA A 32 -0.33 0.03 45.45
C ALA A 32 0.98 -0.10 44.67
N ILE A 33 1.80 -1.10 44.97
CA ILE A 33 3.04 -1.37 44.23
C ILE A 33 2.74 -1.76 42.78
N ILE A 34 1.77 -2.65 42.53
CA ILE A 34 1.38 -3.04 41.17
C ILE A 34 0.89 -1.82 40.39
N ALA A 35 0.05 -0.96 41.00
CA ALA A 35 -0.45 0.24 40.35
C ALA A 35 0.68 1.21 39.95
N ILE A 36 1.68 1.41 40.82
CA ILE A 36 2.86 2.24 40.52
C ILE A 36 3.72 1.60 39.43
N LEU A 37 3.94 0.29 39.46
CA LEU A 37 4.72 -0.40 38.44
C LEU A 37 4.03 -0.32 37.08
N VAL A 38 2.73 -0.57 37.01
CA VAL A 38 1.96 -0.49 35.76
C VAL A 38 1.91 0.93 35.22
N SER A 39 1.74 1.95 36.08
CA SER A 39 1.71 3.35 35.63
C SER A 39 3.05 3.81 35.05
N LEU A 40 4.17 3.28 35.54
CA LEU A 40 5.50 3.57 35.01
C LEU A 40 5.83 2.73 33.76
N LEU A 41 5.33 1.49 33.68
CA LEU A 41 5.61 0.58 32.56
C LEU A 41 4.72 0.80 31.33
N LEU A 42 3.45 1.21 31.51
CA LEU A 42 2.52 1.33 30.39
C LEU A 42 2.98 2.36 29.34
N PRO A 43 3.40 3.60 29.70
CA PRO A 43 3.90 4.56 28.71
C PRO A 43 5.11 4.04 27.94
N ALA A 44 6.05 3.38 28.64
CA ALA A 44 7.26 2.83 28.05
C ALA A 44 6.95 1.69 27.06
N VAL A 45 6.03 0.79 27.42
CA VAL A 45 5.60 -0.31 26.52
C VAL A 45 4.93 0.23 25.26
N GLN A 46 4.12 1.29 25.37
CA GLN A 46 3.48 1.88 24.18
C GLN A 46 4.48 2.57 23.26
N GLN A 47 5.44 3.31 23.82
CA GLN A 47 6.53 3.92 23.04
C GLN A 47 7.36 2.86 22.32
N ALA A 48 7.72 1.78 23.01
CA ALA A 48 8.47 0.67 22.41
C ALA A 48 7.67 -0.02 21.29
N ARG A 49 6.36 -0.23 21.47
CA ARG A 49 5.49 -0.80 20.43
C ARG A 49 5.41 0.09 19.20
N GLU A 50 5.23 1.40 19.38
CA GLU A 50 5.18 2.33 18.25
C GLU A 50 6.53 2.41 17.52
N ALA A 51 7.64 2.45 18.24
CA ALA A 51 8.97 2.41 17.63
C ALA A 51 9.19 1.12 16.79
N ALA A 52 8.69 -0.03 17.28
CA ALA A 52 8.72 -1.29 16.55
C ALA A 52 7.86 -1.23 15.28
N ARG A 53 6.64 -0.67 15.36
CA ARG A 53 5.76 -0.50 14.19
C ARG A 53 6.37 0.41 13.13
N ARG A 54 6.96 1.54 13.53
CA ARG A 54 7.69 2.43 12.61
C ARG A 54 8.87 1.73 11.93
N SER A 55 9.62 0.95 12.70
CA SER A 55 10.73 0.16 12.16
C SER A 55 10.24 -0.88 11.16
N GLN A 56 9.07 -1.48 11.40
CA GLN A 56 8.45 -2.42 10.48
C GLN A 56 7.95 -1.74 9.19
N CYS A 57 7.35 -0.55 9.25
CA CYS A 57 6.98 0.19 8.03
C CYS A 57 8.20 0.52 7.16
N LYS A 58 9.32 0.92 7.78
CA LYS A 58 10.60 1.09 7.07
C LYS A 58 11.12 -0.22 6.48
N ASN A 59 10.99 -1.34 7.20
CA ASN A 59 11.42 -2.64 6.70
C ASN A 59 10.59 -3.11 5.50
N ASN A 60 9.28 -2.86 5.48
CA ASN A 60 8.43 -3.14 4.32
C ASN A 60 8.93 -2.40 3.07
N LEU A 61 9.22 -1.10 3.19
CA LEU A 61 9.81 -0.31 2.10
C LEU A 61 11.18 -0.86 1.67
N LYS A 62 12.03 -1.29 2.61
CA LYS A 62 13.30 -1.94 2.26
C LYS A 62 13.12 -3.26 1.50
N GLN A 63 12.11 -4.06 1.84
CA GLN A 63 11.78 -5.27 1.08
C GLN A 63 11.36 -4.91 -0.35
N MET A 64 10.53 -3.87 -0.54
CA MET A 64 10.19 -3.36 -1.86
C MET A 64 11.42 -2.85 -2.62
N GLY A 65 12.34 -2.15 -1.95
CA GLY A 65 13.61 -1.70 -2.54
C GLY A 65 14.47 -2.86 -3.06
N LEU A 66 14.60 -3.93 -2.25
CA LEU A 66 15.29 -5.14 -2.69
C LEU A 66 14.57 -5.80 -3.89
N ALA A 67 13.24 -5.86 -3.87
CA ALA A 67 12.47 -6.38 -4.99
C ALA A 67 12.64 -5.55 -6.27
N LEU A 68 12.68 -4.21 -6.16
CA LEU A 68 12.94 -3.31 -7.30
C LEU A 68 14.33 -3.55 -7.90
N HIS A 69 15.35 -3.73 -7.07
CA HIS A 69 16.70 -4.04 -7.57
C HIS A 69 16.82 -5.45 -8.15
N ASN A 70 16.12 -6.45 -7.60
CA ASN A 70 16.05 -7.78 -8.22
C ASN A 70 15.33 -7.74 -9.57
N HIS A 71 14.27 -6.94 -9.68
CA HIS A 71 13.58 -6.71 -10.94
C HIS A 71 14.50 -5.98 -11.95
N LEU A 72 15.24 -4.96 -11.50
CA LEU A 72 16.24 -4.25 -12.31
C LEU A 72 17.33 -5.19 -12.83
N ASP A 73 17.86 -6.09 -12.00
CA ASP A 73 18.86 -7.08 -12.40
C ASP A 73 18.30 -8.11 -13.40
N THR A 74 17.05 -8.56 -13.19
CA THR A 74 16.41 -9.58 -14.03
C THR A 74 15.92 -9.03 -15.37
N HIS A 75 15.35 -7.83 -15.38
CA HIS A 75 14.64 -7.25 -16.54
C HIS A 75 15.35 -6.05 -17.16
N GLY A 76 16.41 -5.52 -16.52
CA GLY A 76 17.17 -4.37 -17.01
C GLY A 76 16.49 -3.01 -16.80
N SER A 77 15.37 -2.97 -16.08
CA SER A 77 14.67 -1.74 -15.71
C SER A 77 13.87 -1.95 -14.42
N PHE A 78 13.43 -0.87 -13.77
CA PHE A 78 12.28 -0.91 -12.86
C PHE A 78 11.05 -1.44 -13.60
N PRO A 79 10.04 -1.98 -12.89
CA PRO A 79 8.79 -2.33 -13.52
C PRO A 79 8.09 -1.06 -14.04
N PRO A 80 7.32 -1.13 -15.13
CA PRO A 80 6.46 -0.02 -15.53
C PRO A 80 5.51 0.37 -14.40
N GLY A 81 5.32 1.68 -14.22
CA GLY A 81 4.32 2.21 -13.27
C GLY A 81 2.91 1.81 -13.68
N MET A 82 2.67 1.78 -14.99
CA MET A 82 1.45 1.32 -15.62
C MET A 82 1.72 0.99 -17.09
N VAL A 83 1.02 -0.01 -17.60
CA VAL A 83 0.96 -0.30 -19.04
C VAL A 83 -0.40 0.15 -19.57
N HIS A 84 -0.40 1.12 -20.46
CA HIS A 84 -1.57 1.59 -21.18
C HIS A 84 -1.39 1.26 -22.66
N TYR A 85 -2.27 0.44 -23.21
CA TYR A 85 -2.27 0.10 -24.62
C TYR A 85 -3.68 0.37 -25.13
N ASP A 86 -3.89 1.25 -26.10
CA ASP A 86 -5.25 1.69 -26.44
C ASP A 86 -5.43 1.93 -27.94
N GLU A 87 -6.68 1.98 -28.38
CA GLU A 87 -7.11 2.51 -29.67
C GLU A 87 -6.74 4.00 -29.78
N SER A 88 -5.65 4.30 -30.51
CA SER A 88 -5.13 5.65 -30.83
C SER A 88 -6.02 6.84 -30.37
N GLY A 89 -5.72 7.42 -29.20
CA GLY A 89 -6.26 8.72 -28.80
C GLY A 89 -6.80 8.85 -27.38
N ASN A 90 -7.13 7.77 -26.66
CA ASN A 90 -7.50 7.91 -25.25
C ASN A 90 -6.23 8.00 -24.41
N ARG A 91 -6.28 8.90 -23.42
CA ARG A 91 -5.16 9.14 -22.50
C ARG A 91 -5.54 8.54 -21.16
N TYR A 92 -4.55 8.01 -20.47
CA TYR A 92 -4.73 7.58 -19.10
C TYR A 92 -4.94 8.80 -18.17
N ARG A 93 -6.15 8.99 -17.67
CA ARG A 93 -6.53 10.16 -16.84
C ARG A 93 -6.94 9.82 -15.42
N THR A 94 -7.57 8.68 -15.22
CA THR A 94 -7.90 8.09 -13.91
C THR A 94 -7.97 6.58 -14.13
N GLY A 95 -7.44 5.78 -13.20
CA GLY A 95 -7.46 4.32 -13.32
C GLY A 95 -8.84 3.73 -13.66
N GLY A 96 -8.87 2.55 -14.28
CA GLY A 96 -10.10 1.75 -14.38
C GLY A 96 -11.01 2.01 -15.58
N TRP A 97 -11.87 1.02 -15.83
CA TRP A 97 -12.78 0.93 -16.98
C TRP A 97 -13.77 2.10 -17.07
N GLN A 98 -14.33 2.50 -15.94
CA GLN A 98 -15.44 3.44 -15.88
C GLN A 98 -15.01 4.91 -16.08
N SER A 99 -13.71 5.14 -16.22
CA SER A 99 -13.08 6.41 -16.55
C SER A 99 -12.63 6.51 -18.02
N GLY A 100 -13.15 5.65 -18.89
CA GLY A 100 -12.88 5.70 -20.34
C GLY A 100 -11.56 5.07 -20.77
N VAL A 101 -10.88 4.35 -19.86
CA VAL A 101 -9.67 3.59 -20.15
C VAL A 101 -9.99 2.09 -20.07
N ASN A 102 -10.34 1.49 -21.22
CA ASN A 102 -10.79 0.11 -21.32
C ASN A 102 -9.66 -0.90 -21.64
N GLU A 103 -8.46 -0.41 -21.97
CA GLU A 103 -7.35 -1.22 -22.43
C GLU A 103 -6.07 -0.88 -21.63
N ILE A 104 -5.84 -1.68 -20.59
CA ILE A 104 -4.73 -1.49 -19.66
C ILE A 104 -4.07 -2.83 -19.34
N GLY A 105 -2.79 -2.79 -19.00
CA GLY A 105 -2.03 -3.93 -18.50
C GLY A 105 -1.84 -3.88 -16.99
N PHE A 106 -0.85 -4.63 -16.52
CA PHE A 106 -0.48 -4.62 -15.10
C PHE A 106 0.42 -3.42 -14.77
N HIS A 107 0.53 -3.13 -13.47
CA HIS A 107 1.35 -2.07 -12.91
C HIS A 107 2.50 -2.63 -12.07
N TRP A 108 3.29 -1.71 -11.51
CA TRP A 108 4.53 -2.02 -10.82
C TRP A 108 4.42 -3.04 -9.69
N LEU A 109 3.33 -3.01 -8.92
CA LEU A 109 3.21 -3.78 -7.67
C LEU A 109 3.07 -5.29 -7.89
N PRO A 110 2.15 -5.79 -8.76
CA PRO A 110 2.14 -7.20 -9.16
C PRO A 110 3.50 -7.73 -9.65
N MET A 111 4.26 -6.91 -10.38
CA MET A 111 5.56 -7.30 -10.95
C MET A 111 6.66 -7.45 -9.89
N LEU A 112 6.45 -6.96 -8.67
CA LEU A 112 7.37 -7.20 -7.55
C LEU A 112 7.13 -8.55 -6.85
N LEU A 113 5.95 -9.16 -7.01
CA LEU A 113 5.58 -10.39 -6.29
C LEU A 113 6.56 -11.56 -6.44
N PRO A 114 7.21 -11.82 -7.61
CA PRO A 114 8.24 -12.85 -7.72
C PRO A 114 9.43 -12.64 -6.79
N PHE A 115 9.75 -11.37 -6.51
CA PHE A 115 10.90 -10.95 -5.72
C PHE A 115 10.52 -10.64 -4.26
N MET A 116 9.26 -10.86 -3.90
CA MET A 116 8.71 -10.77 -2.57
C MET A 116 8.32 -12.17 -2.07
N GLU A 117 7.93 -12.31 -0.79
CA GLU A 117 7.44 -13.59 -0.23
C GLU A 117 6.05 -14.00 -0.74
N GLU A 118 5.73 -13.72 -2.02
CA GLU A 118 4.45 -14.00 -2.68
C GLU A 118 4.58 -14.66 -4.08
N PRO A 119 5.51 -15.61 -4.33
CA PRO A 119 5.70 -16.20 -5.65
C PRO A 119 4.48 -17.03 -6.13
N ALA A 120 3.71 -17.60 -5.21
CA ALA A 120 2.46 -18.30 -5.54
C ALA A 120 1.37 -17.34 -6.06
N LEU A 121 1.34 -16.11 -5.54
CA LEU A 121 0.40 -15.10 -6.02
C LEU A 121 0.81 -14.61 -7.42
N TRP A 122 2.11 -14.45 -7.66
CA TRP A 122 2.64 -14.17 -8.99
C TRP A 122 2.23 -15.23 -10.01
N GLN A 123 2.40 -16.51 -9.69
CA GLN A 123 2.01 -17.59 -10.60
C GLN A 123 0.52 -17.52 -10.96
N ASN A 124 -0.35 -17.29 -9.97
CA ASN A 124 -1.79 -17.13 -10.22
C ASN A 124 -2.09 -15.93 -11.15
N ILE A 125 -1.40 -14.81 -10.97
CA ILE A 125 -1.54 -13.62 -11.84
C ILE A 125 -1.05 -13.93 -13.26
N SER A 126 0.07 -14.63 -13.41
CA SER A 126 0.60 -15.04 -14.71
C SER A 126 -0.34 -15.98 -15.44
N ASP A 127 -0.89 -16.97 -14.74
CA ASP A 127 -1.85 -17.93 -15.31
C ASP A 127 -3.15 -17.23 -15.72
N CYS A 128 -3.61 -16.28 -14.90
CA CYS A 128 -4.77 -15.45 -15.20
C CYS A 128 -4.55 -14.56 -16.43
N HIS A 129 -3.38 -13.91 -16.52
CA HIS A 129 -3.00 -13.12 -17.68
C HIS A 129 -2.99 -13.97 -18.96
N ASP A 130 -2.50 -15.21 -18.86
CA ASP A 130 -2.45 -16.14 -19.99
C ASP A 130 -3.83 -16.66 -20.41
N ASP A 131 -4.77 -16.79 -19.47
CA ASP A 131 -6.17 -17.13 -19.75
C ASP A 131 -6.92 -16.02 -20.51
N PHE A 132 -6.52 -14.76 -20.30
CA PHE A 132 -7.11 -13.61 -20.97
C PHE A 132 -6.61 -13.39 -22.43
N ARG A 133 -5.69 -14.24 -22.93
CA ARG A 133 -5.11 -14.10 -24.27
C ARG A 133 -6.19 -14.09 -25.36
N GLY A 134 -6.29 -12.97 -26.07
CA GLY A 134 -7.23 -12.75 -27.19
C GLY A 134 -8.42 -11.82 -26.90
N GLY A 135 -8.63 -11.41 -25.64
CA GLY A 135 -9.52 -10.30 -25.30
C GLY A 135 -8.90 -8.96 -25.73
N HIS A 136 -9.69 -8.12 -26.41
CA HIS A 136 -9.28 -6.77 -26.84
C HIS A 136 -9.76 -5.70 -25.87
N THR A 137 -10.95 -5.86 -25.26
CA THR A 137 -11.56 -4.82 -24.40
C THR A 137 -11.70 -5.23 -22.93
N ALA A 138 -10.62 -5.60 -22.22
CA ALA A 138 -10.70 -5.66 -20.76
C ALA A 138 -9.35 -5.54 -20.05
N ASN A 139 -9.42 -5.05 -18.80
CA ASN A 139 -8.32 -4.93 -17.86
C ASN A 139 -7.98 -6.32 -17.28
N PRO A 140 -6.73 -6.82 -17.40
CA PRO A 140 -6.36 -8.12 -16.88
C PRO A 140 -6.42 -8.18 -15.34
N ALA A 141 -6.24 -7.07 -14.64
CA ALA A 141 -6.45 -7.03 -13.19
C ALA A 141 -7.92 -7.31 -12.83
N ASP A 142 -8.85 -6.76 -13.60
CA ASP A 142 -10.29 -6.99 -13.45
C ASP A 142 -10.65 -8.46 -13.73
N HIS A 143 -10.12 -9.02 -14.82
CA HIS A 143 -10.26 -10.45 -15.13
C HIS A 143 -9.78 -11.36 -13.98
N CYS A 144 -8.62 -11.05 -13.38
CA CYS A 144 -8.06 -11.84 -12.28
C CYS A 144 -8.83 -11.71 -10.97
N GLU A 145 -9.54 -10.61 -10.78
CA GLU A 145 -10.45 -10.47 -9.64
C GLU A 145 -11.79 -11.16 -9.89
N TYR A 146 -12.41 -10.95 -11.04
CA TYR A 146 -13.71 -11.54 -11.36
C TYR A 146 -13.65 -13.08 -11.40
N SER A 147 -12.55 -13.63 -11.90
CA SER A 147 -12.39 -15.07 -12.11
C SER A 147 -12.23 -15.86 -10.81
N ALA A 148 -13.27 -16.65 -10.49
CA ALA A 148 -13.22 -17.63 -9.40
C ALA A 148 -12.16 -18.73 -9.63
N ALA A 149 -11.74 -18.97 -10.88
CA ALA A 149 -10.71 -19.95 -11.21
C ALA A 149 -9.32 -19.54 -10.68
N PHE A 150 -9.05 -18.24 -10.58
CA PHE A 150 -7.81 -17.68 -10.05
C PHE A 150 -7.93 -17.21 -8.59
N GLY A 151 -9.07 -17.50 -7.96
CA GLY A 151 -9.28 -17.29 -6.53
C GLY A 151 -9.52 -15.83 -6.11
N HIS A 152 -10.02 -14.98 -7.02
CA HIS A 152 -10.30 -13.57 -6.74
C HIS A 152 -9.06 -12.84 -6.23
N VAL A 153 -8.05 -12.73 -7.08
CA VAL A 153 -6.68 -12.33 -6.70
C VAL A 153 -6.68 -11.02 -5.91
N GLY A 154 -7.49 -10.05 -6.33
CA GLY A 154 -7.58 -8.72 -5.76
C GLY A 154 -7.99 -8.66 -4.29
N ARG A 155 -8.76 -9.66 -3.82
CA ARG A 155 -9.23 -9.77 -2.43
C ARG A 155 -8.13 -10.10 -1.43
N LYS A 156 -6.98 -10.61 -1.88
CA LYS A 156 -5.92 -11.07 -0.99
C LYS A 156 -5.16 -9.86 -0.41
N PRO A 157 -5.15 -9.68 0.92
CA PRO A 157 -4.32 -8.63 1.53
C PRO A 157 -2.84 -8.99 1.44
N LEU A 158 -2.03 -8.05 0.96
CA LEU A 158 -0.58 -8.20 0.85
C LEU A 158 0.08 -7.76 2.17
N LYS A 159 0.62 -8.71 2.94
CA LYS A 159 1.20 -8.41 4.27
C LYS A 159 2.34 -7.40 4.23
N PHE A 160 3.19 -7.48 3.20
CA PHE A 160 4.31 -6.55 3.01
C PHE A 160 3.84 -5.15 2.60
N HIS A 161 2.59 -5.02 2.15
CA HIS A 161 2.02 -3.77 1.66
C HIS A 161 1.23 -3.01 2.74
N VAL A 162 1.18 -3.52 3.98
CA VAL A 162 0.45 -2.90 5.09
C VAL A 162 1.45 -2.30 6.09
N CYS A 163 1.32 -1.00 6.38
CA CYS A 163 2.10 -0.36 7.43
C CYS A 163 1.42 -0.59 8.79
N PRO A 164 2.05 -1.25 9.77
CA PRO A 164 1.42 -1.50 11.05
C PRO A 164 1.13 -0.24 11.89
N SER A 165 1.76 0.90 11.60
CA SER A 165 1.42 2.19 12.22
C SER A 165 0.15 2.82 11.63
N ALA A 166 -0.32 2.35 10.46
CA ALA A 166 -1.56 2.83 9.88
C ALA A 166 -2.80 2.23 10.57
N VAL A 167 -3.94 2.89 10.42
CA VAL A 167 -5.23 2.33 10.83
C VAL A 167 -5.50 1.06 10.03
N ALA A 168 -5.88 -0.01 10.72
CA ALA A 168 -6.13 -1.29 10.07
C ALA A 168 -7.40 -1.22 9.21
N THR A 169 -7.26 -1.39 7.91
CA THR A 169 -8.37 -1.50 6.96
C THR A 169 -8.82 -2.95 6.84
N ARG A 170 -10.11 -3.20 7.04
CA ARG A 170 -10.73 -4.53 6.93
C ARG A 170 -11.74 -4.59 5.80
N THR A 171 -12.28 -3.44 5.43
CA THR A 171 -13.25 -3.29 4.37
C THR A 171 -12.55 -3.33 3.03
N LEU A 172 -13.01 -4.22 2.15
CA LEU A 172 -12.57 -4.28 0.77
C LEU A 172 -13.21 -3.13 -0.01
N PHE A 173 -12.47 -2.55 -0.94
CA PHE A 173 -13.05 -1.60 -1.89
C PHE A 173 -14.06 -2.32 -2.78
N SER A 174 -15.28 -1.81 -2.87
CA SER A 174 -16.37 -2.45 -3.59
C SER A 174 -17.44 -1.42 -3.99
N ASP A 175 -17.01 -0.26 -4.51
CA ASP A 175 -17.90 0.86 -4.81
C ASP A 175 -18.79 0.60 -6.04
N GLY A 176 -18.41 -0.31 -6.94
CA GLY A 176 -19.15 -0.63 -8.17
C GLY A 176 -19.21 0.52 -9.22
N THR A 177 -19.03 1.76 -8.77
CA THR A 177 -18.94 3.04 -9.50
C THR A 177 -17.54 3.36 -10.02
N TYR A 178 -16.53 2.55 -9.66
CA TYR A 178 -15.19 2.59 -10.23
C TYR A 178 -14.85 1.32 -11.06
N GLY A 179 -15.79 0.36 -11.15
CA GLY A 179 -15.65 -0.84 -11.98
C GLY A 179 -14.56 -1.80 -11.49
N LEU A 180 -14.33 -1.83 -10.17
CA LEU A 180 -13.48 -2.79 -9.49
C LEU A 180 -14.28 -3.46 -8.37
N GLU A 181 -14.23 -4.79 -8.26
CA GLU A 181 -14.91 -5.53 -7.21
C GLU A 181 -13.98 -5.97 -6.07
N ALA A 182 -14.41 -5.77 -4.82
CA ALA A 182 -13.85 -6.37 -3.61
C ALA A 182 -12.30 -6.40 -3.51
N LEU A 183 -11.63 -5.25 -3.61
CA LEU A 183 -10.17 -5.20 -3.57
C LEU A 183 -9.60 -4.92 -2.17
N ALA A 184 -8.55 -5.65 -1.81
CA ALA A 184 -7.81 -5.39 -0.57
C ALA A 184 -6.99 -4.10 -0.66
N LYS A 185 -6.67 -3.55 0.51
CA LYS A 185 -5.94 -2.29 0.64
C LYS A 185 -4.59 -2.47 1.33
N GLY A 186 -3.68 -1.53 1.09
CA GLY A 186 -2.44 -1.33 1.83
C GLY A 186 -2.04 0.14 1.87
N ASN A 187 -0.75 0.42 2.03
CA ASN A 187 -0.27 1.72 2.51
C ASN A 187 0.97 2.23 1.78
N TYR A 188 1.32 1.68 0.62
CA TYR A 188 2.50 2.11 -0.12
C TYR A 188 2.16 2.39 -1.57
N ALA A 189 2.74 3.45 -2.11
CA ALA A 189 2.45 3.89 -3.45
C ALA A 189 3.73 4.35 -4.15
N ALA A 190 3.83 4.08 -5.44
CA ALA A 190 4.90 4.58 -6.29
C ALA A 190 4.75 6.08 -6.54
N SER A 191 5.88 6.79 -6.62
CA SER A 191 5.91 8.20 -7.00
C SER A 191 5.51 8.34 -8.46
N TRP A 192 4.41 9.06 -8.69
CA TRP A 192 3.89 9.39 -10.01
C TRP A 192 4.47 10.68 -10.58
N GLY A 193 5.20 11.44 -9.77
CA GLY A 193 5.71 12.74 -10.15
C GLY A 193 5.22 13.89 -9.28
N THR A 194 5.37 15.11 -9.79
CA THR A 194 5.25 16.35 -9.00
C THR A 194 3.96 17.13 -9.17
N ASN A 195 3.09 16.77 -10.11
CA ASN A 195 1.87 17.53 -10.38
C ASN A 195 0.61 16.68 -10.25
N ASP A 196 -0.08 16.38 -11.33
CA ASP A 196 -1.34 15.64 -11.30
C ASP A 196 -1.17 14.28 -11.99
N MET A 197 -2.28 13.64 -12.31
CA MET A 197 -2.30 12.32 -12.90
C MET A 197 -1.63 12.27 -14.28
N LEU A 198 -1.46 13.39 -14.98
CA LEU A 198 -0.74 13.48 -16.25
C LEU A 198 0.77 13.75 -16.09
N SER A 199 1.30 13.72 -14.86
CA SER A 199 2.73 13.94 -14.61
C SER A 199 3.64 13.04 -15.43
N TRP A 200 3.19 11.84 -15.81
CA TRP A 200 3.92 10.89 -16.65
C TRP A 200 4.16 11.38 -18.10
N GLU A 201 3.33 12.28 -18.64
CA GLU A 201 3.47 12.79 -20.01
C GLU A 201 4.67 13.76 -20.14
N ASN A 202 4.98 14.50 -19.07
CA ASN A 202 6.05 15.50 -19.08
C ASN A 202 7.36 14.92 -18.50
N SER A 203 8.49 15.14 -19.17
CA SER A 203 9.81 14.75 -18.67
C SER A 203 10.21 15.47 -17.39
N GLU A 204 9.74 16.71 -17.20
CA GLU A 204 10.09 17.54 -16.04
C GLU A 204 9.30 17.16 -14.79
N THR A 205 8.18 16.42 -14.91
CA THR A 205 7.32 16.11 -13.76
C THR A 205 7.15 14.62 -13.51
N ARG A 206 7.61 13.72 -14.39
CA ARG A 206 7.39 12.27 -14.22
C ARG A 206 8.22 11.69 -13.07
N GLY A 207 7.59 10.81 -12.30
CA GLY A 207 8.20 10.10 -11.17
C GLY A 207 9.04 8.89 -11.55
N ALA A 208 9.45 8.12 -10.53
CA ALA A 208 10.39 7.00 -10.64
C ALA A 208 9.93 5.84 -11.53
N PHE A 209 8.64 5.72 -11.79
CA PHE A 209 8.06 4.62 -12.54
C PHE A 209 7.50 5.12 -13.87
N ARG A 210 7.95 4.52 -14.96
CA ARG A 210 7.53 4.89 -16.32
C ARG A 210 6.12 4.39 -16.61
N THR A 211 5.24 5.27 -17.08
CA THR A 211 4.00 4.88 -17.76
C THR A 211 4.30 4.55 -19.23
N LEU A 212 3.86 3.39 -19.68
CA LEU A 212 3.96 2.97 -21.07
C LEU A 212 2.68 3.27 -21.80
N TYR A 213 2.79 4.00 -22.91
CA TYR A 213 1.72 4.26 -23.84
C TYR A 213 2.05 3.55 -25.15
N LEU A 214 1.32 2.49 -25.48
CA LEU A 214 1.56 1.64 -26.64
C LEU A 214 0.31 1.59 -27.54
N PRO A 215 0.47 1.43 -28.86
CA PRO A 215 -0.65 1.07 -29.73
C PRO A 215 -1.19 -0.32 -29.37
N GLN A 216 -2.51 -0.52 -29.37
CA GLN A 216 -3.10 -1.82 -29.04
C GLN A 216 -2.60 -2.96 -29.94
N GLU A 217 -2.26 -2.69 -31.20
CA GLU A 217 -1.72 -3.67 -32.16
C GLU A 217 -0.34 -4.23 -31.77
N GLU A 218 0.41 -3.57 -30.88
CA GLU A 218 1.68 -4.09 -30.37
C GLU A 218 1.49 -5.09 -29.21
N VAL A 219 0.35 -5.02 -28.52
CA VAL A 219 0.08 -5.80 -27.30
C VAL A 219 -0.98 -6.88 -27.54
N VAL A 220 -2.08 -6.58 -28.22
CA VAL A 220 -3.22 -7.50 -28.36
C VAL A 220 -2.91 -8.59 -29.39
N GLY A 221 -2.85 -9.86 -28.96
CA GLY A 221 -2.48 -10.97 -29.85
C GLY A 221 -3.43 -11.20 -31.02
N THR A 222 -4.74 -10.96 -30.86
CA THR A 222 -5.71 -11.05 -31.96
C THR A 222 -5.50 -10.00 -33.06
N LEU A 223 -4.76 -8.94 -32.77
CA LEU A 223 -4.32 -7.92 -33.73
C LEU A 223 -2.89 -8.15 -34.25
N GLY A 224 -2.24 -9.26 -33.85
CA GLY A 224 -0.86 -9.59 -34.21
C GLY A 224 0.20 -9.09 -33.21
N GLY A 225 -0.22 -8.58 -32.05
CA GLY A 225 0.63 -8.12 -30.97
C GLY A 225 1.28 -9.24 -30.15
N SER A 226 2.03 -8.85 -29.12
CA SER A 226 2.87 -9.74 -28.30
C SER A 226 2.12 -10.56 -27.23
N ASP A 227 0.88 -10.20 -26.88
CA ASP A 227 0.13 -10.63 -25.70
C ASP A 227 0.82 -10.38 -24.35
N ASP A 228 1.93 -9.62 -24.33
CA ASP A 228 2.61 -9.19 -23.11
C ASP A 228 1.98 -7.90 -22.57
N ARG A 229 1.07 -8.02 -21.61
CA ARG A 229 0.45 -6.88 -20.91
C ARG A 229 1.23 -6.47 -19.66
N MET A 230 2.37 -7.12 -19.38
CA MET A 230 3.24 -6.83 -18.24
C MET A 230 4.38 -5.90 -18.65
N GLN A 231 4.94 -6.07 -19.85
CA GLN A 231 5.99 -5.20 -20.39
C GLN A 231 7.18 -5.00 -19.42
N GLN A 232 7.58 -6.06 -18.70
CA GLN A 232 8.47 -5.94 -17.53
C GLN A 232 9.82 -5.25 -17.85
N GLY A 233 10.36 -5.42 -19.06
CA GLY A 233 11.63 -4.80 -19.48
C GLY A 233 11.53 -3.38 -20.03
N LYS A 234 10.41 -2.68 -19.81
CA LYS A 234 10.11 -1.39 -20.45
C LYS A 234 9.95 -0.23 -19.46
N GLY A 235 10.25 -0.41 -18.18
CA GLY A 235 10.27 0.69 -17.22
C GLY A 235 11.51 1.59 -17.33
N HIS A 236 11.80 2.34 -16.26
CA HIS A 236 13.01 3.17 -16.20
C HIS A 236 14.26 2.35 -15.90
N ARG A 237 15.33 2.61 -16.63
CA ARG A 237 16.65 2.01 -16.40
C ARG A 237 17.39 2.77 -15.31
N ASP A 238 18.43 2.17 -14.74
CA ASP A 238 19.36 2.85 -13.85
C ASP A 238 19.94 4.15 -14.46
N SER A 239 20.25 4.11 -15.76
CA SER A 239 20.74 5.26 -16.53
C SER A 239 19.71 6.39 -16.71
N ASP A 240 18.43 6.11 -16.52
CA ASP A 240 17.38 7.12 -16.70
C ASP A 240 17.30 8.08 -15.50
N PHE A 241 17.77 7.66 -14.31
CA PHE A 241 17.81 8.48 -13.09
C PHE A 241 18.96 9.49 -13.15
N VAL A 242 18.76 10.59 -13.89
CA VAL A 242 19.77 11.65 -14.11
C VAL A 242 20.26 12.26 -12.80
N ASP A 243 19.36 12.36 -11.81
CA ASP A 243 19.64 12.95 -10.48
C ASP A 243 20.24 11.96 -9.48
N GLY A 244 20.39 10.71 -9.93
CA GLY A 244 20.86 9.58 -9.15
C GLY A 244 19.72 8.88 -8.42
N MET A 245 19.73 7.56 -8.48
CA MET A 245 18.74 6.72 -7.79
C MET A 245 18.67 6.99 -6.28
N SER A 246 19.76 7.46 -5.67
CA SER A 246 19.85 7.83 -4.25
C SER A 246 19.21 9.18 -3.89
N ASN A 247 18.72 9.93 -4.89
CA ASN A 247 18.04 11.21 -4.70
C ASN A 247 16.61 11.20 -5.27
N THR A 248 16.19 10.12 -5.91
CA THR A 248 14.83 9.98 -6.45
C THR A 248 13.99 9.08 -5.56
N VAL A 249 12.87 9.59 -5.06
CA VAL A 249 11.84 8.86 -4.34
C VAL A 249 11.14 7.91 -5.30
N ALA A 250 11.21 6.63 -5.02
CA ALA A 250 10.52 5.59 -5.75
C ALA A 250 9.15 5.30 -5.13
N VAL A 251 9.09 4.99 -3.84
CA VAL A 251 7.85 4.57 -3.16
C VAL A 251 7.71 5.34 -1.86
N SER A 252 6.50 5.76 -1.52
CA SER A 252 6.19 6.40 -0.25
C SER A 252 4.92 5.83 0.35
N GLU A 253 4.58 6.29 1.54
CA GLU A 253 3.40 5.88 2.28
C GLU A 253 2.15 6.61 1.78
N VAL A 254 1.02 5.89 1.78
CA VAL A 254 -0.33 6.43 1.61
C VAL A 254 -1.23 5.90 2.72
N ILE A 255 -2.29 6.63 3.05
CA ILE A 255 -3.27 6.22 4.05
C ILE A 255 -4.52 5.70 3.34
N ALA A 256 -4.91 4.47 3.66
CA ALA A 256 -6.16 3.88 3.24
C ALA A 256 -7.27 4.21 4.26
N VAL A 257 -8.48 4.46 3.77
CA VAL A 257 -9.69 4.59 4.61
C VAL A 257 -10.37 3.22 4.72
N ASP A 258 -10.85 2.86 5.92
CA ASP A 258 -11.60 1.62 6.16
C ASP A 258 -13.04 1.73 5.65
N SER A 259 -13.17 1.83 4.33
CA SER A 259 -14.41 2.10 3.60
C SER A 259 -14.49 1.22 2.34
N ALA A 260 -15.71 0.96 1.87
CA ALA A 260 -15.94 0.29 0.59
C ALA A 260 -15.88 1.23 -0.62
N SER A 261 -16.04 2.54 -0.43
CA SER A 261 -16.12 3.56 -1.50
C SER A 261 -14.83 4.37 -1.67
N ASP A 262 -13.90 4.31 -0.71
CA ASP A 262 -12.62 5.02 -0.83
C ASP A 262 -11.54 4.16 -1.52
N ILE A 263 -10.97 4.64 -2.62
CA ILE A 263 -9.97 3.87 -3.40
C ILE A 263 -8.58 3.85 -2.78
N ARG A 264 -8.29 4.70 -1.79
CA ARG A 264 -6.91 4.82 -1.30
C ARG A 264 -6.41 3.51 -0.72
N GLY A 265 -5.17 3.19 -1.07
CA GLY A 265 -4.50 1.94 -0.74
C GLY A 265 -4.91 0.70 -1.54
N VAL A 266 -5.86 0.76 -2.48
CA VAL A 266 -6.23 -0.42 -3.28
C VAL A 266 -5.02 -0.94 -4.07
N TRP A 267 -4.55 -2.15 -3.74
CA TRP A 267 -3.24 -2.61 -4.24
C TRP A 267 -3.28 -3.06 -5.71
N MET A 268 -4.44 -3.48 -6.22
CA MET A 268 -4.59 -3.96 -7.59
C MET A 268 -5.12 -2.88 -8.55
N SER A 269 -4.94 -1.59 -8.20
CA SER A 269 -5.32 -0.45 -9.01
C SER A 269 -4.20 0.60 -9.09
N PRO A 270 -3.75 1.00 -10.29
CA PRO A 270 -2.81 2.11 -10.48
C PRO A 270 -3.47 3.49 -10.37
N ALA A 271 -4.53 3.62 -9.56
CA ALA A 271 -5.20 4.88 -9.32
C ALA A 271 -4.42 5.76 -8.33
N MET A 272 -4.60 7.08 -8.47
CA MET A 272 -4.05 8.06 -7.55
C MET A 272 -4.55 7.83 -6.12
N GLY A 273 -3.63 7.74 -5.17
CA GLY A 273 -3.87 7.39 -3.77
C GLY A 273 -3.97 5.89 -3.50
N ALA A 274 -4.09 5.06 -4.54
CA ALA A 274 -4.07 3.61 -4.45
C ALA A 274 -2.62 3.09 -4.46
N THR A 275 -2.11 2.64 -5.61
CA THR A 275 -0.69 2.24 -5.73
C THR A 275 0.23 3.31 -6.28
N ILE A 276 -0.27 4.52 -6.53
CA ILE A 276 0.54 5.66 -6.97
C ILE A 276 0.16 6.91 -6.17
N PHE A 277 1.12 7.81 -5.93
CA PHE A 277 0.90 9.09 -5.26
C PHE A 277 1.54 10.23 -6.07
N SER A 278 1.09 11.45 -5.82
CA SER A 278 1.69 12.66 -6.38
C SER A 278 2.40 13.47 -5.30
N ALA A 279 3.55 14.03 -5.67
CA ALA A 279 4.31 15.00 -4.90
C ALA A 279 3.82 16.45 -5.08
N LYS A 280 2.61 16.67 -5.63
CA LYS A 280 1.99 18.00 -5.78
C LYS A 280 2.09 18.85 -4.52
N TYR A 281 1.82 18.22 -3.39
CA TYR A 281 1.95 18.81 -2.07
C TYR A 281 2.95 18.02 -1.22
N SER A 282 3.37 18.63 -0.10
CA SER A 282 4.32 18.03 0.82
C SER A 282 3.73 16.79 1.51
N PRO A 283 4.56 15.94 2.12
CA PRO A 283 4.07 14.80 2.90
C PRO A 283 3.08 15.24 3.98
N ASN A 284 2.00 14.48 4.21
CA ASN A 284 0.92 14.81 5.15
C ASN A 284 0.26 16.19 4.91
N ALA A 285 0.28 16.70 3.67
CA ALA A 285 -0.40 17.92 3.25
C ALA A 285 -1.85 18.01 3.78
N ARG A 286 -2.32 19.21 4.12
CA ARG A 286 -3.72 19.38 4.60
C ARG A 286 -4.71 19.54 3.47
N GLU A 287 -4.20 19.78 2.27
CA GLU A 287 -4.95 19.87 1.05
C GLU A 287 -5.65 18.54 0.77
N ASP A 288 -6.93 18.60 0.43
CA ASP A 288 -7.74 17.44 0.11
C ASP A 288 -7.16 16.68 -1.09
N ASP A 289 -7.15 15.35 -0.99
CA ASP A 289 -6.84 14.52 -2.14
C ASP A 289 -8.00 14.63 -3.16
N ARG A 290 -7.67 14.67 -4.45
CA ARG A 290 -8.62 14.54 -5.56
C ARG A 290 -8.41 13.18 -6.20
N ILE A 291 -9.33 12.25 -5.95
CA ILE A 291 -9.20 10.84 -6.29
C ILE A 291 -10.46 10.35 -7.00
N ALA A 292 -10.38 9.17 -7.61
CA ALA A 292 -11.45 8.70 -8.48
C ALA A 292 -12.57 7.91 -7.76
N ALA A 293 -12.37 7.57 -6.49
CA ALA A 293 -13.46 7.14 -5.60
C ALA A 293 -13.10 7.52 -4.17
N CYS A 294 -13.95 8.33 -3.55
CA CYS A 294 -13.74 8.94 -2.24
C CYS A 294 -14.93 8.59 -1.33
N GLU A 295 -14.65 8.35 -0.04
CA GLU A 295 -15.71 8.21 0.97
C GLU A 295 -16.41 9.56 1.20
N ASP A 296 -17.69 9.63 0.85
CA ASP A 296 -18.50 10.85 0.92
C ASP A 296 -19.07 11.13 2.33
N THR A 297 -18.94 10.18 3.26
CA THR A 297 -19.40 10.34 4.65
C THR A 297 -18.34 10.90 5.60
N LEU A 298 -17.10 11.10 5.15
CA LEU A 298 -16.07 11.76 5.96
C LEU A 298 -16.47 13.22 6.24
N ASP A 299 -16.20 13.68 7.46
CA ASP A 299 -16.37 15.09 7.82
C ASP A 299 -15.43 15.94 6.95
N VAL A 300 -15.85 17.15 6.57
CA VAL A 300 -15.02 18.08 5.79
C VAL A 300 -13.76 18.49 6.57
N ASP A 301 -13.80 18.41 7.91
CA ASP A 301 -12.66 18.67 8.77
C ASP A 301 -11.79 17.41 9.00
N ASP A 302 -12.16 16.24 8.45
CA ASP A 302 -11.35 15.02 8.54
C ASP A 302 -10.06 15.17 7.71
N PRO A 303 -8.87 14.85 8.26
CA PRO A 303 -7.60 14.93 7.51
C PRO A 303 -7.53 14.05 6.25
N LEU A 304 -8.46 13.11 6.10
CA LEU A 304 -8.61 12.25 4.93
C LEU A 304 -9.81 12.63 4.07
N TYR A 305 -10.50 13.75 4.35
CA TYR A 305 -11.50 14.28 3.44
C TYR A 305 -10.91 14.40 2.02
N CYS A 306 -11.70 14.04 1.02
CA CYS A 306 -11.28 14.02 -0.37
C CYS A 306 -12.40 14.50 -1.29
N GLY A 307 -12.01 14.90 -2.50
CA GLY A 307 -12.92 15.14 -3.60
C GLY A 307 -12.86 14.04 -4.63
N THR A 308 -14.00 13.75 -5.25
CA THR A 308 -14.11 12.79 -6.35
C THR A 308 -13.91 13.48 -7.70
N ASP A 309 -13.02 12.96 -8.54
CA ASP A 309 -12.89 13.32 -9.96
C ASP A 309 -12.48 12.09 -10.79
N ASN A 310 -13.31 11.76 -11.78
CA ASN A 310 -13.28 10.46 -12.48
C ASN A 310 -13.04 10.58 -13.99
N ASP A 311 -12.80 11.80 -14.50
CA ASP A 311 -12.57 12.06 -15.93
C ASP A 311 -11.62 13.25 -16.20
N ALA A 312 -11.01 13.84 -15.15
CA ALA A 312 -10.08 14.94 -15.30
C ALA A 312 -8.61 14.53 -15.20
N ALA A 313 -7.76 15.40 -15.74
CA ALA A 313 -6.31 15.38 -15.51
C ALA A 313 -5.96 15.79 -14.06
N ASP A 314 -6.81 16.59 -13.42
CA ASP A 314 -6.62 17.24 -12.13
C ASP A 314 -6.84 16.30 -10.93
N VAL A 315 -6.21 15.11 -10.97
CA VAL A 315 -6.29 14.08 -9.94
C VAL A 315 -4.95 13.95 -9.23
N TRP A 316 -4.96 14.01 -7.89
CA TRP A 316 -3.76 13.94 -7.05
C TRP A 316 -4.08 13.34 -5.67
N ALA A 317 -3.11 12.65 -5.09
CA ALA A 317 -3.15 12.20 -3.71
C ALA A 317 -1.75 12.30 -3.14
N SER A 318 -1.62 12.94 -1.98
CA SER A 318 -0.31 13.20 -1.40
C SER A 318 0.27 11.96 -0.73
N ALA A 319 1.59 11.91 -0.57
CA ALA A 319 2.19 10.95 0.35
C ALA A 319 1.71 11.25 1.78
N ARG A 320 1.20 10.24 2.49
CA ARG A 320 0.62 10.39 3.84
C ARG A 320 0.95 9.19 4.72
N SER A 321 1.19 9.45 6.01
CA SER A 321 1.37 8.39 7.01
C SER A 321 0.87 8.83 8.39
N PHE A 322 0.67 7.86 9.29
CA PHE A 322 0.40 8.12 10.71
C PHE A 322 1.67 8.38 11.54
N HIS A 323 2.82 8.49 10.89
CA HIS A 323 4.06 8.85 11.58
C HIS A 323 4.07 10.33 11.91
N THR A 324 4.50 10.64 13.13
CA THR A 324 4.62 12.04 13.57
C THR A 324 5.62 12.78 12.70
N GLY A 325 5.16 13.83 12.01
CA GLY A 325 6.01 14.83 11.35
C GLY A 325 6.42 14.51 9.91
N GLY A 326 5.86 13.49 9.27
CA GLY A 326 6.23 13.14 7.89
C GLY A 326 5.90 11.71 7.46
N VAL A 327 6.64 11.21 6.47
CA VAL A 327 6.47 9.89 5.85
C VAL A 327 7.82 9.19 5.67
N ASN A 328 7.80 7.87 5.54
CA ASN A 328 8.96 7.14 5.03
C ASN A 328 8.93 7.10 3.51
N ALA A 329 10.06 7.44 2.88
CA ALA A 329 10.26 7.38 1.45
C ALA A 329 11.37 6.38 1.13
N LEU A 330 11.08 5.42 0.26
CA LEU A 330 12.03 4.57 -0.42
C LEU A 330 12.61 5.32 -1.61
N LEU A 331 13.93 5.36 -1.70
CA LEU A 331 14.65 5.93 -2.83
C LEU A 331 14.94 4.85 -3.88
N GLY A 332 15.24 5.27 -5.10
CA GLY A 332 15.57 4.37 -6.21
C GLY A 332 16.75 3.45 -5.93
N ASP A 333 17.68 3.84 -5.04
CA ASP A 333 18.83 3.01 -4.64
C ASP A 333 18.51 1.96 -3.54
N GLY A 334 17.24 1.84 -3.15
CA GLY A 334 16.78 0.92 -2.12
C GLY A 334 16.94 1.44 -0.68
N SER A 335 17.54 2.63 -0.49
CA SER A 335 17.62 3.26 0.82
C SER A 335 16.26 3.86 1.24
N VAL A 336 15.99 3.90 2.55
CA VAL A 336 14.74 4.45 3.10
C VAL A 336 15.06 5.61 4.01
N ARG A 337 14.47 6.77 3.73
CA ARG A 337 14.60 8.00 4.53
C ARG A 337 13.26 8.41 5.11
N PHE A 338 13.30 9.11 6.23
CA PHE A 338 12.10 9.76 6.77
C PHE A 338 12.10 11.20 6.28
N VAL A 339 11.07 11.59 5.54
CA VAL A 339 10.92 12.91 4.94
C VAL A 339 9.91 13.70 5.74
N SER A 340 10.29 14.91 6.16
CA SER A 340 9.43 15.76 6.98
C SER A 340 8.25 16.32 6.17
N GLU A 341 7.10 16.46 6.82
CA GLU A 341 5.95 17.22 6.28
C GLU A 341 6.24 18.71 6.05
N ASN A 342 7.30 19.23 6.71
CA ASN A 342 7.76 20.62 6.58
C ASN A 342 8.89 20.78 5.55
N ILE A 343 9.18 19.76 4.74
CA ILE A 343 10.15 19.86 3.65
C ILE A 343 9.77 21.03 2.71
N ASP A 344 10.77 21.74 2.20
CA ASP A 344 10.55 22.73 1.14
C ASP A 344 9.94 22.05 -0.10
N LEU A 345 8.87 22.62 -0.64
CA LEU A 345 8.10 22.00 -1.72
C LEU A 345 8.95 21.83 -2.99
N GLY A 346 9.85 22.78 -3.29
CA GLY A 346 10.77 22.65 -4.42
C GLY A 346 11.74 21.48 -4.24
N THR A 347 12.22 21.28 -3.01
CA THR A 347 13.04 20.11 -2.67
C THR A 347 12.26 18.80 -2.79
N TRP A 348 11.01 18.78 -2.32
CA TRP A 348 10.13 17.61 -2.45
C TRP A 348 9.79 17.28 -3.90
N HIS A 349 9.58 18.30 -4.73
CA HIS A 349 9.41 18.14 -6.16
C HIS A 349 10.67 17.57 -6.79
N ALA A 350 11.84 18.13 -6.46
CA ALA A 350 13.09 17.70 -7.05
C ALA A 350 13.37 16.21 -6.85
N VAL A 351 13.11 15.70 -5.65
CA VAL A 351 13.33 14.29 -5.32
C VAL A 351 12.24 13.37 -5.88
N ASN A 352 11.14 13.88 -6.43
CA ASN A 352 10.08 13.09 -7.05
C ASN A 352 10.10 13.15 -8.58
N THR A 353 11.21 13.59 -9.18
CA THR A 353 11.44 13.49 -10.63
C THR A 353 12.65 12.62 -10.94
N VAL A 354 12.72 12.12 -12.18
CA VAL A 354 13.79 11.23 -12.67
C VAL A 354 14.78 11.96 -13.58
N PHE A 355 14.38 13.06 -14.21
CA PHE A 355 15.07 13.64 -15.36
C PHE A 355 15.52 15.10 -15.20
N ASN A 356 15.20 15.78 -14.11
CA ASN A 356 15.24 17.24 -14.10
C ASN A 356 16.62 17.84 -13.77
N GLY A 357 17.64 17.01 -13.48
CA GLY A 357 19.02 17.51 -13.27
C GLY A 357 19.22 18.19 -11.92
N GLU A 358 18.30 17.98 -10.97
CA GLU A 358 18.20 18.69 -9.70
C GLU A 358 19.14 18.07 -8.66
N THR A 359 20.21 18.80 -8.32
CA THR A 359 21.10 18.38 -7.22
C THR A 359 20.53 18.81 -5.88
N VAL A 360 19.97 17.86 -5.13
CA VAL A 360 19.54 18.08 -3.74
C VAL A 360 20.65 17.60 -2.79
N SER A 361 21.07 18.46 -1.87
CA SER A 361 22.23 18.17 -0.98
C SER A 361 21.88 17.20 0.15
N GLU A 362 20.81 17.47 0.91
CA GLU A 362 20.21 16.58 1.92
C GLU A 362 18.72 16.95 2.11
N PHE A 363 17.85 15.96 2.34
CA PHE A 363 16.40 16.13 2.54
C PHE A 363 15.80 15.04 3.43
#